data_AF-A0A1I7X8F4-F1
#
_entry.id   AF-A0A1I7X8F4-F1
#
_cell.length_a   1.000
_cell.length_b   1.000
_cell.length_c   1.000
_cell.angle_alpha   90.00
_cell.angle_beta   90.00
_cell.angle_gamma   90.00
#
_symmetry.space_group_name_H-M   'P 1'
#
loop_
_entity.id
_entity.type
_entity.pdbx_description
1 polymer ?
#
loop_
_entity_poly.entity_id
_entity_poly.type
_entity_poly.pdbx_seq_one_letter_code
_entity_poly.pdbx_strand_id
1 'polypeptide(L)'
;MSPAARFLASRGLVPNNFNTYGARRGNDEVMTRGTFANIRLVNKLASKVGPQTLHVPSGEELDVYDVAEKYRKEGYPSYKLLIFLSLKVIILAGKEYGNGSSRDWAAKGPFLLGVKAVIAECIERIHRSNLVGMGIIPLEYKFFFRSICFFHLNYLYNIIFPV
;
A
#
# COMPACT_ATOMS: atom_id res chain seq x y z
N MET A 1 -6.46 -13.93 -9.96
CA MET A 1 -5.93 -13.03 -11.02
C MET A 1 -5.77 -11.65 -10.42
N SER A 2 -4.56 -11.05 -10.47
CA SER A 2 -4.25 -9.79 -9.77
C SER A 2 -4.92 -8.56 -10.40
N PRO A 3 -5.00 -7.41 -9.70
CA PRO A 3 -5.58 -6.19 -10.24
C PRO A 3 -4.90 -5.72 -11.53
N ALA A 4 -3.56 -5.81 -11.59
CA ALA A 4 -2.80 -5.46 -12.78
C ALA A 4 -3.10 -6.40 -13.96
N ALA A 5 -3.24 -7.70 -13.71
CA ALA A 5 -3.63 -8.66 -14.74
C ALA A 5 -5.04 -8.40 -15.27
N ARG A 6 -6.00 -8.08 -14.39
CA ARG A 6 -7.37 -7.68 -14.79
C ARG A 6 -7.35 -6.43 -15.67
N PHE A 7 -6.54 -5.44 -15.31
CA PHE A 7 -6.37 -4.22 -16.11
C PHE A 7 -5.71 -4.49 -17.48
N LEU A 8 -4.67 -5.30 -17.56
CA LEU A 8 -4.03 -5.62 -18.84
C LEU A 8 -4.96 -6.44 -19.75
N ALA A 9 -5.70 -7.39 -19.17
CA ALA A 9 -6.70 -8.16 -19.90
C ALA A 9 -7.82 -7.27 -20.45
N SER A 10 -8.31 -6.29 -19.67
CA SER A 10 -9.35 -5.36 -20.16
C SER A 10 -8.85 -4.42 -21.26
N ARG A 11 -7.52 -4.26 -21.42
CA ARG A 11 -6.88 -3.56 -22.55
C ARG A 11 -6.56 -4.48 -23.73
N GLY A 12 -7.05 -5.73 -23.72
CA GLY A 12 -6.89 -6.69 -24.81
C GLY A 12 -5.58 -7.47 -24.80
N LEU A 13 -4.76 -7.38 -23.74
CA LEU A 13 -3.56 -8.21 -23.63
C LEU A 13 -3.89 -9.62 -23.16
N VAL A 14 -3.20 -10.60 -23.72
CA VAL A 14 -3.21 -11.99 -23.25
C VAL A 14 -2.16 -12.21 -22.16
N PRO A 15 -2.32 -13.21 -21.26
CA PRO A 15 -1.41 -13.45 -20.14
C PRO A 15 0.08 -13.54 -20.51
N ASN A 16 0.40 -14.17 -21.64
CA ASN A 16 1.78 -14.28 -22.13
C ASN A 16 2.42 -12.92 -22.44
N ASN A 17 1.62 -11.88 -22.70
CA ASN A 17 2.09 -10.55 -23.04
C ASN A 17 2.07 -9.59 -21.84
N PHE A 18 1.72 -10.04 -20.64
CA PHE A 18 1.68 -9.17 -19.46
C PHE A 18 3.06 -8.61 -19.10
N ASN A 19 4.11 -9.41 -19.29
CA ASN A 19 5.49 -9.09 -18.91
C ASN A 19 5.62 -8.86 -17.39
N THR A 20 6.83 -8.52 -16.91
CA THR A 20 7.08 -8.25 -15.49
C THR A 20 6.66 -6.83 -15.10
N TYR A 21 6.39 -6.60 -13.82
CA TYR A 21 6.23 -5.24 -13.30
C TYR A 21 7.44 -4.34 -13.60
N GLY A 22 8.66 -4.92 -13.63
CA GLY A 22 9.88 -4.20 -14.00
C GLY A 22 9.81 -3.59 -15.41
N ALA A 23 9.30 -4.35 -16.38
CA ALA A 23 9.13 -3.89 -17.76
C ALA A 23 8.00 -2.84 -17.91
N ARG A 24 7.13 -2.73 -16.91
CA ARG A 24 5.96 -1.82 -16.92
C ARG A 24 6.16 -0.60 -16.02
N ARG A 25 7.38 -0.32 -15.54
CA ARG A 25 7.68 0.78 -14.59
C ARG A 25 7.27 2.17 -15.06
N GLY A 26 7.18 2.40 -16.37
CA GLY A 26 6.69 3.66 -16.97
C GLY A 26 5.17 3.78 -17.05
N ASN A 27 4.41 2.74 -16.69
CA ASN A 27 2.96 2.74 -16.69
C ASN A 27 2.44 2.76 -15.24
N ASP A 28 1.94 3.91 -14.82
CA ASP A 28 1.45 4.15 -13.48
C ASP A 28 0.17 3.36 -13.15
N GLU A 29 -0.71 3.16 -14.12
CA GLU A 29 -1.91 2.34 -13.96
C GLU A 29 -1.56 0.88 -13.57
N VAL A 30 -0.54 0.29 -14.18
CA VAL A 30 -0.08 -1.07 -13.87
C VAL A 30 0.67 -1.10 -12.54
N MET A 31 1.55 -0.14 -12.31
CA MET A 31 2.44 -0.17 -11.14
C MET A 31 1.72 0.15 -9.83
N THR A 32 0.72 1.05 -9.86
CA THR A 32 -0.16 1.29 -8.71
C THR A 32 -0.92 0.01 -8.33
N ARG A 33 -1.44 -0.71 -9.33
CA ARG A 33 -2.10 -2.02 -9.15
C ARG A 33 -1.15 -3.13 -8.70
N GLY A 34 0.14 -2.99 -8.97
CA GLY A 34 1.20 -3.87 -8.50
C GLY A 34 1.72 -3.53 -7.10
N THR A 35 1.30 -2.41 -6.52
CA THR A 35 1.74 -1.98 -5.19
C THR A 35 1.11 -2.89 -4.13
N PHE A 36 1.95 -3.44 -3.25
CA PHE A 36 1.58 -4.48 -2.27
C PHE A 36 0.98 -5.77 -2.89
N ALA A 37 1.18 -6.00 -4.19
CA ALA A 37 0.68 -7.19 -4.89
C ALA A 37 1.57 -8.44 -4.72
N ASN A 38 2.47 -8.47 -3.72
CA ASN A 38 3.36 -9.60 -3.49
C ASN A 38 2.60 -10.77 -2.87
N ILE A 39 2.70 -11.96 -3.46
CA ILE A 39 2.06 -13.18 -2.96
C ILE A 39 2.56 -13.62 -1.58
N ARG A 40 3.71 -13.13 -1.14
CA ARG A 40 4.31 -13.40 0.18
C ARG A 40 4.05 -12.27 1.18
N LEU A 41 3.19 -11.31 0.84
CA LEU A 41 2.83 -10.24 1.77
C LEU A 41 2.13 -10.85 3.00
N VAL A 42 2.61 -10.47 4.18
CA VAL A 42 1.96 -10.81 5.45
C VAL A 42 1.24 -9.58 5.94
N ASN A 43 -0.09 -9.63 5.91
CA ASN A 43 -0.98 -8.57 6.39
C ASN A 43 -1.82 -9.10 7.54
N LYS A 44 -1.73 -8.48 8.72
CA LYS A 44 -2.48 -8.90 9.92
C LYS A 44 -3.98 -8.68 9.84
N LEU A 45 -4.45 -7.88 8.88
CA LEU A 45 -5.87 -7.68 8.64
C LEU A 45 -6.47 -8.73 7.69
N ALA A 46 -5.62 -9.52 7.01
CA ALA A 46 -6.08 -10.54 6.07
C ALA A 46 -6.07 -11.92 6.71
N SER A 47 -7.02 -12.76 6.32
CA SER A 47 -7.13 -14.15 6.76
C SER A 47 -5.93 -15.04 6.38
N LYS A 48 -5.18 -14.67 5.34
CA LYS A 48 -4.08 -15.47 4.78
C LYS A 48 -2.93 -14.62 4.24
N VAL A 49 -1.75 -15.24 4.12
CA VAL A 49 -0.61 -14.66 3.42
C VAL A 49 -0.99 -14.40 1.96
N GLY A 50 -0.74 -13.18 1.48
CA GLY A 50 -1.07 -12.76 0.13
C GLY A 50 -1.33 -11.27 0.00
N PRO A 51 -1.61 -10.81 -1.23
CA PRO A 51 -1.72 -9.39 -1.58
C PRO A 51 -3.09 -8.77 -1.22
N GLN A 52 -3.73 -9.26 -0.16
CA GLN A 52 -5.09 -8.89 0.23
C GLN A 52 -5.10 -8.10 1.54
N THR A 53 -6.17 -7.35 1.75
CA THR A 53 -6.45 -6.64 3.01
C THR A 53 -7.97 -6.58 3.25
N LEU A 54 -8.35 -6.27 4.49
CA LEU A 54 -9.74 -6.10 4.89
C LEU A 54 -10.20 -4.67 4.60
N HIS A 55 -11.31 -4.56 3.88
CA HIS A 55 -12.09 -3.33 3.85
C HIS A 55 -12.93 -3.24 5.13
N VAL A 56 -12.45 -2.46 6.11
CA VAL A 56 -12.99 -2.41 7.48
C VAL A 56 -14.50 -2.10 7.51
N PRO A 57 -15.03 -1.10 6.78
CA PRO A 57 -16.46 -0.79 6.83
C PRO A 57 -17.38 -1.91 6.36
N SER A 58 -16.96 -2.68 5.33
CA SER A 58 -17.81 -3.73 4.76
C SER A 58 -17.46 -5.14 5.24
N GLY A 59 -16.32 -5.32 5.90
CA GLY A 59 -15.80 -6.64 6.29
C GLY A 59 -15.33 -7.51 5.12
N GLU A 60 -15.17 -6.94 3.91
CA GLU A 60 -14.76 -7.70 2.73
C GLU A 60 -13.24 -7.78 2.60
N GLU A 61 -12.69 -8.97 2.36
CA GLU A 61 -11.28 -9.13 2.01
C GLU A 61 -11.07 -9.08 0.49
N LEU A 62 -10.32 -8.10 0.01
CA LEU A 62 -10.05 -7.87 -1.42
C LEU A 62 -8.56 -7.65 -1.65
N ASP A 63 -8.12 -7.60 -2.91
CA ASP A 63 -6.75 -7.18 -3.23
C ASP A 63 -6.52 -5.75 -2.69
N VAL A 64 -5.32 -5.45 -2.20
CA VAL A 64 -4.99 -4.15 -1.59
C VAL A 64 -5.40 -2.96 -2.48
N TYR A 65 -5.15 -3.06 -3.78
CA TYR A 65 -5.54 -2.03 -4.74
C TYR A 65 -7.06 -1.81 -4.77
N ASP A 66 -7.85 -2.89 -4.75
CA ASP A 66 -9.30 -2.79 -4.81
C ASP A 66 -9.87 -2.17 -3.53
N VAL A 67 -9.27 -2.46 -2.37
CA VAL A 67 -9.63 -1.82 -1.10
C VAL A 67 -9.29 -0.33 -1.12
N ALA A 68 -8.12 0.06 -1.61
CA ALA A 68 -7.76 1.46 -1.78
C ALA A 68 -8.74 2.20 -2.72
N GLU A 69 -9.13 1.56 -3.82
CA GLU A 69 -10.13 2.08 -4.76
C GLU A 69 -11.52 2.20 -4.13
N LYS A 70 -11.89 1.26 -3.24
CA LYS A 70 -13.17 1.29 -2.52
C LYS A 70 -13.21 2.46 -1.55
N TYR A 71 -12.19 2.62 -0.70
CA TYR A 71 -12.05 3.81 0.16
C TYR A 71 -12.05 5.10 -0.66
N ARG A 72 -11.41 5.09 -1.83
CA ARG A 72 -11.40 6.26 -2.72
C ARG A 72 -12.80 6.64 -3.15
N LYS A 73 -13.64 5.68 -3.52
CA LYS A 73 -15.04 5.91 -3.92
C LYS A 73 -15.90 6.37 -2.75
N GLU A 74 -15.68 5.81 -1.55
CA GLU A 74 -16.42 6.15 -0.34
C GLU A 74 -16.05 7.53 0.23
N GLY A 75 -14.79 7.95 0.06
CA GLY A 75 -14.28 9.25 0.51
C GLY A 75 -14.64 10.44 -0.38
N TYR A 76 -15.48 10.30 -1.42
CA TYR A 76 -15.91 11.45 -2.23
C TYR A 76 -17.09 12.19 -1.59
N PRO A 77 -16.91 13.42 -1.06
CA PRO A 77 -17.99 14.41 -1.13
C PRO A 77 -18.21 14.77 -2.61
N SER A 78 -19.45 15.03 -3.00
CA SER A 78 -19.97 15.23 -4.37
C SER A 78 -19.28 16.30 -5.23
N TYR A 79 -18.23 16.95 -4.72
CA TYR A 79 -17.48 18.01 -5.34
C TYR A 79 -16.09 17.49 -5.76
N LYS A 80 -15.98 17.18 -7.06
CA LYS A 80 -14.84 16.53 -7.75
C LYS A 80 -13.48 17.24 -7.60
N LEU A 81 -13.44 18.46 -7.07
CA LEU A 81 -12.25 19.32 -7.05
C LEU A 81 -11.31 19.06 -5.85
N LEU A 82 -11.75 18.35 -4.80
CA LEU A 82 -10.96 18.05 -3.59
C LEU A 82 -10.45 16.59 -3.55
N ILE A 83 -10.28 15.95 -4.72
CA ILE A 83 -9.81 14.55 -4.86
C ILE A 83 -8.52 14.24 -4.09
N PHE A 84 -7.64 15.23 -3.91
CA PHE A 84 -6.35 15.05 -3.24
C PHE A 84 -6.44 15.01 -1.70
N LEU A 85 -7.57 15.41 -1.12
CA LEU A 85 -7.74 15.64 0.32
C LEU A 85 -8.57 14.58 1.05
N SER A 86 -9.41 13.80 0.35
CA SER A 86 -10.44 12.97 1.02
C SER A 86 -10.10 11.48 1.18
N LEU A 87 -8.85 11.09 0.93
CA LEU A 87 -8.35 9.76 1.27
C LEU A 87 -7.27 9.88 2.34
N LYS A 88 -7.59 9.38 3.53
CA LYS A 88 -6.65 9.29 4.64
C LYS A 88 -6.42 7.83 4.95
N VAL A 89 -5.63 7.20 4.09
CA VAL A 89 -5.15 5.85 4.35
C VAL A 89 -3.82 5.93 5.10
N ILE A 90 -3.64 5.11 6.12
CA ILE A 90 -2.34 4.92 6.77
C ILE A 90 -1.85 3.48 6.67
N ILE A 91 -0.53 3.31 6.79
CA ILE A 91 0.12 2.01 6.94
C ILE A 91 0.67 1.91 8.36
N LEU A 92 0.36 0.84 9.07
CA LEU A 92 1.06 0.49 10.32
C LEU A 92 2.07 -0.60 10.03
N ALA A 93 3.31 -0.45 10.48
CA ALA A 93 4.38 -1.35 10.10
C ALA A 93 5.27 -1.75 11.27
N GLY A 94 5.99 -2.84 11.06
CA GLY A 94 6.91 -3.39 12.04
C GLY A 94 8.30 -2.76 12.02
N LYS A 95 9.29 -3.56 12.43
CA LYS A 95 10.71 -3.22 12.27
C LYS A 95 11.12 -3.28 10.81
N GLU A 96 12.13 -2.49 10.46
CA GLU A 96 12.79 -2.49 9.15
C GLU A 96 11.85 -2.24 7.96
N TYR A 97 10.85 -1.38 8.13
CA TYR A 97 9.95 -0.99 7.06
C TYR A 97 10.73 -0.37 5.89
N GLY A 98 10.59 -0.95 4.70
CA GLY A 98 11.28 -0.48 3.50
C GLY A 98 12.69 -1.03 3.29
N ASN A 99 13.14 -2.03 4.08
CA ASN A 99 14.43 -2.67 3.84
C ASN A 99 14.49 -3.30 2.42
N GLY A 100 15.61 -3.06 1.72
CA GLY A 100 15.83 -3.51 0.32
C GLY A 100 15.00 -2.77 -0.74
N SER A 101 14.28 -1.70 -0.38
CA SER A 101 13.38 -0.98 -1.29
C SER A 101 13.99 0.29 -1.90
N SER A 102 15.04 0.14 -2.71
CA SER A 102 15.60 1.25 -3.51
C SER A 102 14.79 1.58 -4.78
N ARG A 103 13.65 0.90 -4.98
CA ARG A 103 12.88 0.99 -6.24
C ARG A 103 12.00 2.23 -6.27
N ASP A 104 11.95 2.91 -7.42
CA ASP A 104 11.18 4.14 -7.67
C ASP A 104 9.71 4.05 -7.21
N TRP A 105 9.14 2.84 -7.27
CA TRP A 105 7.74 2.57 -6.96
C TRP A 105 7.45 2.25 -5.48
N ALA A 106 8.48 2.08 -4.65
CA ALA A 106 8.31 1.75 -3.23
C ALA A 106 7.61 2.87 -2.43
N ALA A 107 7.76 4.13 -2.83
CA ALA A 107 7.04 5.26 -2.25
C ALA A 107 5.94 5.81 -3.17
N LYS A 108 6.15 5.82 -4.49
CA LYS A 108 5.14 6.26 -5.47
C LYS A 108 3.87 5.42 -5.44
N GLY A 109 4.02 4.09 -5.29
CA GLY A 109 2.90 3.17 -5.19
C GLY A 109 1.97 3.50 -4.02
N PRO A 110 2.48 3.49 -2.76
CA PRO A 110 1.69 3.88 -1.60
C PRO A 110 1.03 5.26 -1.73
N PHE A 111 1.74 6.23 -2.29
CA PHE A 111 1.19 7.56 -2.55
C PHE A 111 -0.04 7.53 -3.46
N LEU A 112 0.05 6.80 -4.58
CA LEU A 112 -1.05 6.66 -5.55
C LEU A 112 -2.21 5.81 -5.02
N LEU A 113 -1.97 4.94 -4.04
CA LEU A 113 -3.02 4.27 -3.27
C LEU A 113 -3.69 5.18 -2.23
N GLY A 114 -3.26 6.44 -2.09
CA GLY A 114 -3.85 7.41 -1.15
C GLY A 114 -3.27 7.35 0.26
N VAL A 115 -2.12 6.68 0.45
CA VAL A 115 -1.44 6.63 1.76
C VAL A 115 -0.91 8.01 2.12
N LYS A 116 -1.25 8.50 3.32
CA LYS A 116 -0.81 9.81 3.84
C LYS A 116 0.26 9.71 4.90
N ALA A 117 0.26 8.62 5.66
CA ALA A 117 1.29 8.37 6.66
C ALA A 117 1.64 6.88 6.76
N VAL A 118 2.88 6.63 7.13
CA VAL A 118 3.38 5.33 7.57
C VAL A 118 3.77 5.46 9.02
N ILE A 119 3.31 4.57 9.88
CA ILE A 119 3.69 4.50 11.29
C ILE A 119 4.38 3.16 11.51
N ALA A 120 5.68 3.16 11.84
CA ALA A 120 6.45 1.92 11.97
C ALA A 120 7.29 1.87 13.26
N GLU A 121 7.80 0.70 13.63
CA GLU A 121 8.80 0.61 14.71
C GLU A 121 10.18 1.11 14.30
N CYS A 122 10.51 0.93 13.01
CA CYS A 122 11.75 1.40 12.41
C CYS A 122 11.56 1.50 10.90
N ILE A 123 11.93 2.63 10.30
CA ILE A 123 11.88 2.88 8.86
C ILE A 123 13.32 2.96 8.34
N GLU A 124 13.62 2.17 7.31
CA GLU A 124 14.93 2.19 6.65
C GLU A 124 15.24 3.60 6.12
N ARG A 125 16.50 4.04 6.25
CA ARG A 125 16.92 5.43 6.01
C ARG A 125 16.60 5.92 4.60
N ILE A 126 16.90 5.15 3.56
CA ILE A 126 16.65 5.53 2.17
C ILE A 126 15.15 5.52 1.90
N HIS A 127 14.44 4.49 2.38
CA HIS A 127 13.00 4.41 2.22
C HIS A 127 12.28 5.59 2.89
N ARG A 128 12.73 6.02 4.07
CA ARG A 128 12.21 7.23 4.75
C ARG A 128 12.31 8.45 3.85
N SER A 129 13.47 8.69 3.25
CA SER A 129 13.67 9.83 2.35
C SER A 129 12.73 9.76 1.14
N ASN A 130 12.49 8.56 0.60
CA ASN A 130 11.56 8.38 -0.51
C ASN A 130 10.11 8.67 -0.11
N LEU A 131 9.67 8.26 1.08
CA LEU A 131 8.34 8.58 1.62
C LEU A 131 8.16 10.10 1.76
N VAL A 132 9.13 10.79 2.37
CA VAL A 132 9.12 12.25 2.52
C VAL A 132 9.09 12.93 1.15
N GLY A 133 9.91 12.48 0.20
CA GLY A 133 9.94 13.01 -1.16
C GLY A 133 8.61 12.85 -1.92
N MET A 134 7.80 11.85 -1.55
CA MET A 134 6.46 11.65 -2.09
C MET A 134 5.35 12.38 -1.30
N GLY A 135 5.68 13.04 -0.18
CA GLY A 135 4.70 13.68 0.69
C GLY A 135 3.95 12.73 1.62
N ILE A 136 4.48 11.53 1.87
CA ILE A 136 3.97 10.59 2.88
C ILE A 136 4.71 10.84 4.19
N ILE A 137 3.98 11.04 5.28
CA ILE A 137 4.56 11.33 6.60
C ILE A 137 5.09 10.02 7.23
N PRO A 138 6.41 9.89 7.46
CA PRO A 138 6.98 8.72 8.13
C PRO A 138 7.07 8.97 9.64
N LEU A 139 6.23 8.29 10.41
CA LEU A 139 6.18 8.33 11.86
C LEU A 139 6.79 7.06 12.45
N GLU A 140 7.46 7.20 13.60
CA GLU A 140 7.99 6.07 14.36
C GLU A 140 7.45 6.05 15.79
N TYR A 141 7.23 4.85 16.33
CA TYR A 141 6.84 4.69 17.73
C TYR A 141 7.95 5.19 18.67
N LYS A 142 7.56 5.91 19.74
CA LYS A 142 8.51 6.33 20.79
C LYS A 142 9.12 5.11 21.49
N PHE A 143 10.35 5.24 21.95
CA PHE A 143 11.14 4.15 22.57
C PHE A 143 10.42 3.40 23.71
N PHE A 144 9.66 4.11 24.56
CA PHE A 144 8.88 3.48 25.65
C PHE A 144 7.76 2.54 25.16
N PHE A 145 7.20 2.80 23.97
CA PHE A 145 6.21 1.91 23.34
C PHE A 145 6.84 0.67 22.70
N ARG A 146 8.16 0.64 22.46
CA ARG A 146 8.86 -0.51 21.88
C ARG A 146 9.00 -1.69 22.87
N SER A 147 8.89 -1.42 24.18
CA SER A 147 9.04 -2.42 25.24
C SER A 147 7.71 -2.86 25.88
N ILE A 148 6.65 -2.05 25.81
CA ILE A 148 5.37 -2.31 26.50
C ILE A 148 4.29 -2.83 25.54
N CYS A 149 4.34 -2.49 24.25
CA CYS A 149 3.47 -3.13 23.27
C CYS A 149 4.05 -4.49 22.89
N PHE A 150 3.48 -5.57 23.45
CA PHE A 150 3.65 -6.96 23.01
C PHE A 150 3.11 -7.23 21.59
N PHE A 151 3.12 -6.24 20.70
CA PHE A 151 3.03 -6.46 19.27
C PHE A 151 4.45 -6.68 18.78
N HIS A 152 4.92 -7.92 18.80
CA HIS A 152 6.15 -8.30 18.11
C HIS A 152 5.88 -8.16 16.60
N LEU A 153 6.03 -6.94 16.05
CA LEU A 153 5.78 -6.66 14.64
C LEU A 153 7.03 -6.99 13.83
N ASN A 154 7.42 -8.26 13.79
CA ASN A 154 8.44 -8.69 12.84
C ASN A 154 7.79 -8.77 11.44
N TYR A 155 8.17 -7.86 10.55
CA TYR A 155 7.82 -7.80 9.13
C TYR A 155 6.35 -7.53 8.75
N LEU A 156 5.73 -6.51 9.34
CA LEU A 156 4.35 -6.18 9.03
C LEU A 156 4.20 -4.95 8.17
N TYR A 157 3.33 -5.10 7.18
CA TYR A 157 2.71 -4.00 6.47
C TYR A 157 1.21 -4.15 6.75
N ASN A 158 0.67 -3.47 7.77
CA ASN A 158 -0.77 -3.33 7.96
C ASN A 158 -1.22 -2.27 6.99
N ILE A 159 -1.57 -2.76 5.81
CA ILE A 159 -1.81 -1.94 4.64
C ILE A 159 -3.29 -1.58 4.69
N ILE A 160 -3.52 -0.32 5.06
CA ILE A 160 -4.77 0.44 4.92
C ILE A 160 -5.70 0.39 6.14
N PHE A 161 -5.57 1.40 7.01
CA PHE A 161 -6.67 1.87 7.86
C PHE A 161 -7.25 3.17 7.28
N PRO A 162 -8.58 3.32 7.22
CA PRO A 162 -9.19 4.64 7.08
C PRO A 162 -8.96 5.42 8.38
N VAL A 163 -8.57 6.69 8.27
CA VAL A 163 -8.56 7.65 9.38
C VAL A 163 -9.78 8.56 9.28
#